data_AF-A0A923EFM0-F1
#
_entry.id   AF-A0A923EFM0-F1
#
_cell.length_a   1.000
_cell.length_b   1.000
_cell.length_c   1.000
_cell.angle_alpha   90.00
_cell.angle_beta   90.00
_cell.angle_gamma   90.00
#
_symmetry.space_group_name_H-M   'P 1'
#
loop_
_entity.id
_entity.type
_entity.pdbx_description
1 polymer ?
#
loop_
_entity_poly.entity_id
_entity_poly.type
_entity_poly.pdbx_seq_one_letter_code
_entity_poly.pdbx_strand_id
1 'polypeptide(L)'
;MDTERRAFFDATKQERQDLYAKKLELRAEMAKSGPDMKKASALQKEVSELRSNLDQKRLDHIMAMRKINPDAGRGFFMEGRGMGHGKGQGNGYGPGNCRD
;
A
#
# COMPACT_ATOMS: atom_id res chain seq x y z
N MET A 1 -16.40 -13.15 8.38
CA MET A 1 -15.27 -12.23 8.18
C MET A 1 -14.01 -12.93 7.69
N ASP A 2 -13.57 -14.01 8.35
CA ASP A 2 -12.33 -14.70 7.93
C ASP A 2 -12.44 -15.37 6.57
N THR A 3 -13.61 -15.93 6.22
CA THR A 3 -13.88 -16.51 4.90
C THR A 3 -13.72 -15.46 3.78
N GLU A 4 -14.38 -14.31 3.91
CA GLU A 4 -14.28 -13.19 2.96
C GLU A 4 -12.84 -12.70 2.83
N ARG A 5 -12.11 -12.61 3.95
CA ARG A 5 -10.70 -12.22 3.96
C ARG A 5 -9.84 -13.22 3.19
N ARG A 6 -9.99 -14.52 3.46
CA ARG A 6 -9.25 -15.59 2.77
C ARG A 6 -9.56 -15.58 1.28
N ALA A 7 -10.83 -15.52 0.91
CA ALA A 7 -11.27 -15.45 -0.48
C ALA A 7 -10.62 -14.28 -1.23
N PHE A 8 -10.56 -13.09 -0.61
CA PHE A 8 -9.87 -11.94 -1.20
C PHE A 8 -8.36 -12.18 -1.37
N PHE A 9 -7.68 -12.77 -0.39
CA PHE A 9 -6.25 -13.06 -0.51
C PHE A 9 -5.96 -14.11 -1.58
N ASP A 10 -6.77 -15.15 -1.66
CA ASP A 10 -6.61 -16.20 -2.67
C ASP A 10 -6.87 -15.65 -4.07
N ALA A 11 -7.97 -14.89 -4.25
CA ALA A 11 -8.34 -14.28 -5.53
C ALA A 11 -7.36 -13.19 -6.02
N THR A 12 -6.55 -12.61 -5.13
CA THR A 12 -5.55 -11.58 -5.48
C THR A 12 -4.11 -12.06 -5.38
N LYS A 13 -3.88 -13.35 -5.06
CA LYS A 13 -2.54 -13.89 -4.82
C LYS A 13 -1.61 -13.69 -6.01
N GLN A 14 -2.05 -14.10 -7.20
CA GLN A 14 -1.25 -14.00 -8.42
C GLN A 14 -0.92 -12.54 -8.76
N GLU A 15 -1.92 -11.66 -8.78
CA GLU A 15 -1.73 -10.24 -9.10
C GLU A 15 -0.77 -9.53 -8.12
N ARG A 16 -0.78 -9.93 -6.83
CA ARG A 16 0.18 -9.41 -5.85
C ARG A 16 1.60 -9.90 -6.11
N GLN A 17 1.76 -11.16 -6.54
CA GLN A 17 3.05 -11.72 -6.93
C GLN A 17 3.57 -11.03 -8.19
N ASP A 18 2.72 -10.83 -9.19
CA ASP A 18 3.07 -10.13 -10.43
C ASP A 18 3.47 -8.67 -10.15
N LEU A 19 2.69 -7.96 -9.32
CA LEU A 19 3.01 -6.60 -8.90
C LEU A 19 4.36 -6.53 -8.19
N TYR A 20 4.68 -7.51 -7.35
CA TYR A 20 5.98 -7.59 -6.68
C TYR A 20 7.11 -7.81 -7.67
N ALA A 21 6.96 -8.77 -8.60
CA ALA A 21 7.94 -9.06 -9.64
C ALA A 21 8.20 -7.82 -10.51
N LYS A 22 7.15 -7.15 -11.00
CA LYS A 22 7.26 -5.94 -11.82
C LYS A 22 7.91 -4.77 -11.11
N LYS A 23 7.63 -4.58 -9.82
CA LYS A 23 8.34 -3.59 -8.99
C LYS A 23 9.82 -3.92 -8.84
N LEU A 24 10.18 -5.20 -8.72
CA LEU A 24 11.58 -5.62 -8.65
C LEU A 24 12.30 -5.36 -9.98
N GLU A 25 11.67 -5.70 -11.11
CA GLU A 25 12.20 -5.40 -12.45
C GLU A 25 12.42 -3.91 -12.66
N LEU A 26 11.44 -3.07 -12.26
CA LEU A 26 11.57 -1.62 -12.35
C LEU A 26 12.74 -1.10 -11.51
N ARG A 27 12.87 -1.57 -10.26
CA ARG A 27 14.00 -1.19 -9.40
C ARG A 27 15.34 -1.62 -9.99
N ALA A 28 15.41 -2.82 -10.54
CA ALA A 28 16.61 -3.32 -11.18
C ALA A 28 16.99 -2.49 -12.42
N GLU A 29 16.00 -2.07 -13.22
CA GLU A 29 16.24 -1.18 -14.37
C GLU A 29 16.78 0.18 -13.92
N MET A 30 16.16 0.78 -12.90
CA MET A 30 16.55 2.08 -12.34
C MET A 30 17.90 2.07 -11.61
N ALA A 31 18.39 0.89 -11.19
CA ALA A 31 19.68 0.73 -10.51
C ALA A 31 20.88 0.64 -11.47
N LYS A 32 20.64 0.55 -12.78
CA LYS A 32 21.73 0.52 -13.78
C LYS A 32 22.43 1.87 -13.87
N SER A 33 23.70 1.86 -14.28
CA SER A 33 24.46 3.09 -14.57
C SER A 33 23.87 3.91 -15.73
N GLY A 34 23.21 3.25 -16.68
CA GLY A 34 22.44 3.86 -17.75
C GLY A 34 21.05 3.21 -17.86
N PRO A 35 20.05 3.66 -17.07
CA PRO A 35 18.72 3.07 -17.09
C PRO A 35 18.02 3.32 -18.43
N ASP A 36 17.35 2.28 -18.96
CA ASP A 36 16.52 2.44 -20.15
C ASP A 36 15.18 3.10 -19.78
N MET A 37 15.03 4.38 -20.14
CA MET A 37 13.82 5.16 -19.87
C MET A 37 12.56 4.58 -20.52
N LYS A 38 12.67 3.98 -21.72
CA LYS A 38 11.50 3.37 -22.39
C LYS A 38 11.05 2.13 -21.63
N LYS A 39 12.01 1.29 -21.22
CA LYS A 39 11.72 0.10 -20.43
C LYS A 39 11.19 0.44 -19.03
N ALA A 40 11.79 1.40 -18.34
CA ALA A 40 11.31 1.86 -17.04
C ALA A 40 9.89 2.42 -17.12
N SER A 41 9.58 3.21 -18.15
CA SER A 41 8.22 3.74 -18.39
C SER A 41 7.21 2.62 -18.64
N ALA A 42 7.56 1.60 -19.43
CA ALA A 42 6.70 0.44 -19.65
C ALA A 42 6.43 -0.34 -18.36
N LEU A 43 7.48 -0.66 -17.59
CA LEU A 43 7.36 -1.36 -16.31
C LEU A 43 6.52 -0.55 -15.30
N GLN A 44 6.70 0.77 -15.26
CA GLN A 44 5.90 1.64 -14.39
C GLN A 44 4.41 1.63 -14.78
N LYS A 45 4.07 1.56 -16.07
CA LYS A 45 2.67 1.44 -16.52
C LYS A 45 2.05 0.12 -16.06
N GLU A 46 2.75 -0.99 -16.25
CA GLU A 46 2.29 -2.32 -15.79
C GLU A 46 2.10 -2.36 -14.27
N VAL A 47 3.03 -1.77 -13.50
CA VAL A 47 2.90 -1.64 -12.04
C VAL A 47 1.67 -0.82 -11.65
N SER A 48 1.39 0.28 -12.35
CA SER A 48 0.22 1.12 -12.09
C SER A 48 -1.08 0.38 -12.40
N GLU A 49 -1.14 -0.36 -13.50
CA GLU A 49 -2.32 -1.13 -13.91
C GLU A 49 -2.62 -2.29 -12.95
N LEU A 50 -1.60 -3.07 -12.58
CA LEU A 50 -1.76 -4.13 -11.56
C LEU A 50 -2.23 -3.55 -10.22
N ARG A 51 -1.73 -2.38 -9.84
CA ARG A 51 -2.14 -1.71 -8.62
C ARG A 51 -3.60 -1.24 -8.69
N SER A 52 -4.03 -0.62 -9.80
CA SER A 52 -5.42 -0.21 -9.97
C SER A 52 -6.38 -1.40 -9.93
N ASN A 53 -6.01 -2.53 -10.56
CA ASN A 53 -6.84 -3.74 -10.54
C ASN A 53 -6.98 -4.32 -9.13
N LEU A 54 -5.89 -4.37 -8.36
CA LEU A 54 -5.93 -4.78 -6.96
C LEU A 54 -6.75 -3.83 -6.08
N ASP A 55 -6.66 -2.52 -6.33
CA ASP A 55 -7.40 -1.51 -5.58
C ASP A 55 -8.91 -1.61 -5.86
N GLN A 56 -9.31 -1.89 -7.10
CA GLN A 56 -10.71 -2.18 -7.46
C GLN A 56 -11.24 -3.42 -6.74
N LYS A 57 -10.51 -4.54 -6.76
CA LYS A 57 -10.90 -5.75 -6.02
C LYS A 57 -10.96 -5.53 -4.51
N ARG A 58 -10.09 -4.66 -3.97
CA ARG A 58 -10.12 -4.29 -2.55
C ARG A 58 -11.39 -3.49 -2.21
N LEU A 59 -11.82 -2.59 -3.09
CA LEU A 59 -13.08 -1.87 -2.93
C LEU A 59 -14.25 -2.85 -2.84
N ASP A 60 -14.33 -3.80 -3.77
CA ASP A 60 -15.38 -4.83 -3.80
C ASP A 60 -15.37 -5.68 -2.53
N HIS A 61 -14.19 -6.10 -2.08
CA HIS A 61 -14.03 -6.85 -0.83
C HIS A 61 -14.51 -6.04 0.40
N ILE A 62 -14.17 -4.75 0.49
CA ILE A 62 -14.60 -3.91 1.60
C ILE A 62 -16.12 -3.70 1.56
N MET A 63 -16.72 -3.55 0.38
CA MET A 63 -18.18 -3.49 0.24
C MET A 63 -18.85 -4.78 0.73
N ALA A 64 -18.29 -5.95 0.38
CA ALA A 64 -18.78 -7.24 0.89
C ALA A 64 -18.67 -7.34 2.42
N MET A 65 -17.53 -6.93 2.98
CA MET A 65 -17.30 -6.92 4.43
C MET A 65 -18.25 -5.95 5.16
N ARG A 66 -18.58 -4.80 4.57
CA ARG A 66 -19.52 -3.82 5.15
C ARG A 66 -20.93 -4.35 5.30
N LYS A 67 -21.36 -5.27 4.43
CA LYS A 67 -22.66 -5.96 4.57
C LYS A 67 -22.73 -6.82 5.84
N ILE A 68 -21.57 -7.28 6.34
CA ILE A 68 -21.46 -8.12 7.54
C ILE A 68 -21.17 -7.25 8.78
N ASN A 69 -20.29 -6.26 8.65
CA ASN A 69 -19.99 -5.27 9.69
C ASN A 69 -19.89 -3.88 9.06
N PRO A 70 -20.85 -2.97 9.30
CA PRO A 70 -20.84 -1.61 8.75
C PRO A 70 -19.58 -0.79 9.04
N ASP A 71 -18.82 -1.14 10.07
CA ASP A 71 -17.56 -0.48 10.44
C ASP A 71 -16.34 -1.02 9.69
N ALA A 72 -16.50 -2.07 8.88
CA ALA A 72 -15.42 -2.67 8.10
C ALA A 72 -14.81 -1.66 7.10
N GLY A 73 -13.48 -1.59 7.08
CA GLY A 73 -12.73 -0.76 6.14
C GLY A 73 -12.86 0.76 6.38
N ARG A 74 -13.42 1.21 7.52
CA ARG A 74 -13.48 2.65 7.86
C ARG A 74 -12.12 3.33 7.79
N GLY A 75 -11.04 2.71 8.30
CA GLY A 75 -9.70 3.31 8.22
C GLY A 75 -9.03 3.29 6.84
N PHE A 76 -9.57 2.55 5.87
CA PHE A 76 -8.99 2.48 4.53
C PHE A 76 -9.61 3.50 3.56
N PHE A 77 -10.89 3.86 3.75
CA PHE A 77 -11.64 4.72 2.84
C PHE A 77 -12.29 5.94 3.49
N MET A 78 -12.31 6.06 4.83
CA MET A 78 -12.74 7.29 5.49
C MET A 78 -11.52 8.09 5.92
N GLU A 79 -11.49 9.34 5.50
CA GLU A 79 -10.56 10.34 6.00
C GLU A 79 -10.82 10.51 7.52
N GLY A 80 -9.81 10.21 8.34
CA GLY A 80 -9.82 10.51 9.77
C GLY A 80 -9.94 9.35 10.76
N ARG A 81 -9.97 8.07 10.35
CA ARG A 81 -9.93 6.93 11.31
C ARG A 81 -9.08 5.73 10.87
N GLY A 82 -7.98 5.97 10.15
CA GLY A 82 -7.03 4.92 9.81
C GLY A 82 -5.64 5.48 9.59
N MET A 83 -4.67 4.96 10.36
CA MET A 83 -3.25 5.28 10.31
C MET A 83 -2.91 6.78 10.38
N GLY A 84 -3.23 7.40 11.51
CA GLY A 84 -2.61 8.64 11.95
C GLY A 84 -2.22 8.50 13.43
N HIS A 85 -0.91 8.55 13.69
CA HIS A 85 -0.30 8.94 14.96
C HIS A 85 -0.56 7.95 16.13
N GLY A 86 0.35 7.02 16.44
CA GLY A 86 1.64 7.46 16.97
C GLY A 86 1.41 8.63 17.91
N LYS A 87 0.78 8.41 19.07
CA LYS A 87 0.80 9.40 20.16
C LYS A 87 2.26 9.82 20.28
N GLY A 88 2.53 11.10 20.03
CA GLY A 88 3.87 11.65 20.07
C GLY A 88 4.55 11.26 21.38
N GLN A 89 5.47 10.31 21.30
CA GLN A 89 6.61 10.22 22.21
C GLN A 89 7.74 11.04 21.59
N GLY A 90 7.45 12.32 21.34
CA GLY A 90 8.47 13.34 21.29
C GLY A 90 8.76 13.74 22.73
N ASN A 91 9.40 12.84 23.48
CA ASN A 91 10.11 13.26 24.69
C ASN A 91 11.18 14.22 24.19
N GLY A 92 10.94 15.51 24.42
CA GLY A 92 11.84 16.59 24.08
C GLY A 92 13.24 16.32 24.62
N TYR A 93 14.13 15.94 23.72
CA TYR A 93 15.56 16.06 23.93
C TYR A 93 15.96 17.51 23.63
N GLY A 94 16.23 18.27 24.69
CA GLY A 94 17.18 19.39 24.72
C GLY A 94 16.87 20.64 23.87
N PRO A 95 17.00 21.83 24.44
CA PRO A 95 18.33 22.26 24.87
C PRO A 95 18.33 22.70 26.34
N GLY A 96 19.17 22.05 27.14
CA GLY A 96 19.59 22.61 28.41
C GLY A 96 20.32 23.92 28.13
N ASN A 97 19.72 25.03 28.56
CA ASN A 97 20.42 26.29 28.73
C ASN A 97 21.55 26.05 29.72
N CYS A 98 22.79 26.04 29.25
CA CYS A 98 23.90 26.48 30.08
C CYS A 98 23.75 28.00 30.23
N ARG A 99 23.36 28.45 31.43
CA ARG A 99 23.62 29.79 31.93
C ARG A 99 24.43 29.63 33.22
N ASP A 100 25.42 30.51 33.32
CA ASP A 100 26.56 30.55 34.25
C ASP A 100 26.26 30.26 35.72
#